data_AF-A0A2D4K8V3-F1
#
_entry.id   AF-A0A2D4K8V3-F1
#
_cell.length_a   1.000
_cell.length_b   1.000
_cell.length_c   1.000
_cell.angle_alpha   90.00
_cell.angle_beta   90.00
_cell.angle_gamma   90.00
#
_symmetry.space_group_name_H-M   'P 1'
#
loop_
_entity.id
_entity.type
_entity.pdbx_description
1 polymer ?
#
loop_
_entity_poly.entity_id
_entity_poly.type
_entity_poly.pdbx_seq_one_letter_code
_entity_poly.pdbx_strand_id
1 'polypeptide(L)'
;KEPLGVCAIVIPWNYPLMMLAWKSAACLAAGNTLVLKPAQVTPLTALKFGELSVKAGFPKGVINILPGSGGLVGQRLSEHPDIRKLGFTGSTPIGKHIMKSCAVSNLKKVSLELGGKSPLIIF
;
A
#
# COMPACT_ATOMS: atom_id res chain seq x y z
N LYS A 1 12.34 18.52 7.56
CA LYS A 1 11.75 17.19 7.23
C LYS A 1 11.21 17.27 5.81
N GLU A 2 11.38 16.23 5.01
CA GLU A 2 11.02 16.23 3.57
C GLU A 2 10.22 14.95 3.21
N PRO A 3 9.33 15.01 2.21
CA PRO A 3 8.67 13.82 1.67
C PRO A 3 9.67 12.82 1.07
N LEU A 4 9.29 11.54 1.02
CA LEU A 4 10.09 10.50 0.36
C LEU A 4 9.93 10.50 -1.16
N GLY A 5 8.82 11.02 -1.68
CA GLY A 5 8.45 10.95 -3.10
C GLY A 5 7.36 9.90 -3.36
N VAL A 6 7.51 9.09 -4.41
CA VAL A 6 6.49 8.11 -4.80
C VAL A 6 6.47 6.92 -3.85
N CYS A 7 5.30 6.61 -3.29
CA CYS A 7 5.05 5.49 -2.40
C CYS A 7 4.12 4.44 -3.03
N ALA A 8 4.43 3.16 -2.84
CA ALA A 8 3.50 2.07 -3.11
C ALA A 8 2.79 1.61 -1.84
N ILE A 9 1.50 1.36 -1.96
CA ILE A 9 0.67 0.84 -0.87
C ILE A 9 -0.03 -0.43 -1.35
N VAL A 10 0.19 -1.54 -0.66
CA VAL A 10 -0.45 -2.83 -0.94
C VAL A 10 -1.21 -3.27 0.31
N ILE A 11 -2.52 -3.42 0.19
CA ILE A 11 -3.43 -3.65 1.34
C ILE A 11 -4.21 -4.98 1.23
N PRO A 12 -4.62 -5.56 2.38
CA PRO A 12 -5.38 -6.80 2.43
C PRO A 12 -6.88 -6.57 2.16
N TRP A 13 -7.65 -7.65 2.24
CA TRP A 13 -9.09 -7.68 1.92
C TRP A 13 -10.01 -7.56 3.15
N ASN A 14 -9.51 -7.74 4.37
CA ASN A 14 -10.35 -7.85 5.56
C ASN A 14 -11.02 -6.53 5.98
N TYR A 15 -10.35 -5.39 5.79
CA TYR A 15 -10.93 -4.07 6.01
C TYR A 15 -10.52 -3.10 4.88
N PRO A 16 -11.09 -3.23 3.67
CA PRO A 16 -10.54 -2.64 2.46
C PRO A 16 -10.38 -1.11 2.53
N LEU A 17 -11.43 -0.39 2.97
CA LEU A 17 -11.39 1.07 3.08
C LEU A 17 -10.54 1.54 4.28
N MET A 18 -10.63 0.85 5.42
CA MET A 18 -9.90 1.25 6.63
C MET A 18 -8.39 1.06 6.47
N MET A 19 -7.94 -0.05 5.88
CA MET A 19 -6.52 -0.30 5.59
C MET A 19 -5.96 0.69 4.58
N LEU A 20 -6.77 1.04 3.56
CA LEU A 20 -6.46 2.14 2.66
C LEU A 20 -6.26 3.44 3.43
N ALA A 21 -7.21 3.81 4.29
CA ALA A 21 -7.17 5.08 5.02
C ALA A 21 -5.95 5.16 5.96
N TRP A 22 -5.68 4.12 6.75
CA TRP A 22 -4.54 4.07 7.66
C TRP A 22 -3.20 4.33 6.96
N LYS A 23 -2.97 3.67 5.82
CA LYS A 23 -1.70 3.83 5.10
C LYS A 23 -1.66 5.13 4.28
N SER A 24 -2.76 5.48 3.63
CA SER A 24 -2.80 6.63 2.71
C SER A 24 -2.81 7.96 3.44
N ALA A 25 -3.53 8.08 4.57
CA ALA A 25 -3.62 9.33 5.32
C ALA A 25 -2.25 9.82 5.78
N ALA A 26 -1.45 8.94 6.42
CA ALA A 26 -0.10 9.27 6.86
C ALA A 26 0.86 9.53 5.68
N CYS A 27 0.71 8.79 4.58
CA CYS A 27 1.52 8.97 3.37
C CYS A 27 1.28 10.34 2.73
N LEU A 28 0.02 10.72 2.55
CA LEU A 28 -0.42 12.00 1.98
C LEU A 28 -0.08 13.18 2.89
N ALA A 29 -0.33 13.06 4.21
CA ALA A 29 0.01 14.11 5.17
C ALA A 29 1.51 14.43 5.22
N ALA A 30 2.36 13.43 4.93
CA ALA A 30 3.80 13.62 4.80
C ALA A 30 4.24 14.20 3.43
N GLY A 31 3.31 14.57 2.55
CA GLY A 31 3.57 15.21 1.26
C GLY A 31 4.00 14.25 0.14
N ASN A 32 3.69 12.95 0.26
CA ASN A 32 4.02 11.95 -0.77
C ASN A 32 2.88 11.78 -1.77
N THR A 33 3.21 11.23 -2.94
CA THR A 33 2.22 10.66 -3.87
C THR A 33 2.17 9.15 -3.71
N LEU A 34 1.05 8.53 -4.09
CA LEU A 34 0.86 7.09 -3.89
C LEU A 34 0.28 6.37 -5.11
N VAL A 35 0.74 5.12 -5.25
CA VAL A 35 0.13 4.09 -6.09
C VAL A 35 -0.37 2.98 -5.18
N LEU A 36 -1.69 2.82 -5.12
CA LEU A 36 -2.36 1.89 -4.23
C LEU A 36 -2.88 0.67 -5.00
N LYS A 37 -2.53 -0.51 -4.49
CA LYS A 37 -3.01 -1.79 -4.97
C LYS A 37 -3.93 -2.39 -3.90
N PRO A 38 -5.27 -2.38 -4.10
CA PRO A 38 -6.19 -3.07 -3.20
C PRO A 38 -6.12 -4.58 -3.41
N ALA A 39 -6.56 -5.36 -2.42
CA ALA A 39 -6.76 -6.79 -2.62
C ALA A 39 -7.76 -7.04 -3.77
N GLN A 40 -7.49 -8.02 -4.62
CA GLN A 40 -8.23 -8.24 -5.88
C GLN A 40 -9.71 -8.53 -5.64
N VAL A 41 -10.03 -9.21 -4.55
CA VAL A 41 -11.38 -9.63 -4.18
C VAL A 41 -12.24 -8.51 -3.57
N THR A 42 -11.62 -7.40 -3.16
CA THR A 42 -12.32 -6.28 -2.51
C THR A 42 -11.87 -4.90 -3.03
N PRO A 43 -11.99 -4.61 -4.34
CA PRO A 43 -11.42 -3.39 -4.93
C PRO A 43 -12.36 -2.17 -4.85
N LEU A 44 -13.67 -2.38 -4.68
CA LEU A 44 -14.69 -1.37 -4.99
C LEU A 44 -14.61 -0.12 -4.10
N THR A 45 -14.39 -0.27 -2.80
CA THR A 45 -14.29 0.89 -1.90
C THR A 45 -13.03 1.71 -2.16
N ALA A 46 -11.94 1.09 -2.64
CA ALA A 46 -10.76 1.83 -3.07
C ALA A 46 -11.05 2.65 -4.32
N LEU A 47 -11.74 2.09 -5.31
CA LEU A 47 -12.15 2.83 -6.51
C LEU A 47 -13.08 4.00 -6.15
N LYS A 48 -14.05 3.78 -5.26
CA LYS A 48 -14.92 4.86 -4.80
C LYS A 48 -14.14 5.94 -4.05
N PHE A 49 -13.16 5.56 -3.24
CA PHE A 49 -12.24 6.52 -2.61
C PHE A 49 -11.48 7.35 -3.66
N GLY A 50 -11.05 6.74 -4.78
CA GLY A 50 -10.44 7.46 -5.90
C GLY A 50 -11.35 8.50 -6.54
N GLU A 51 -12.65 8.23 -6.67
CA GLU A 51 -13.62 9.24 -7.12
C GLU A 51 -13.77 10.38 -6.09
N LEU A 52 -13.83 10.03 -4.80
CA LEU A 52 -13.98 11.01 -3.72
C LEU A 52 -12.74 11.89 -3.56
N SER A 53 -11.53 11.38 -3.84
CA SER A 53 -10.32 12.20 -3.77
C SER A 53 -10.30 13.28 -4.84
N VAL A 54 -10.83 13.01 -6.04
CA VAL A 54 -11.03 14.02 -7.08
C VAL A 54 -12.01 15.09 -6.60
N LYS A 55 -13.14 14.69 -6.01
CA LYS A 55 -14.14 15.63 -5.44
C LYS A 55 -13.57 16.47 -4.29
N ALA A 56 -12.66 15.91 -3.50
CA ALA A 56 -11.96 16.61 -2.43
C ALA A 56 -10.85 17.56 -2.93
N GLY A 57 -10.59 17.61 -4.24
CA GLY A 57 -9.62 18.54 -4.83
C GLY A 57 -8.16 18.09 -4.77
N PHE A 58 -7.88 16.79 -4.57
CA PHE A 58 -6.51 16.29 -4.69
C PHE A 58 -5.97 16.52 -6.12
N PRO A 59 -4.75 17.05 -6.29
CA PRO A 59 -4.15 17.18 -7.60
C PRO A 59 -4.08 15.85 -8.35
N LYS A 60 -4.28 15.88 -9.67
CA LYS A 60 -4.23 14.69 -10.52
C LYS A 60 -2.88 13.98 -10.37
N GLY A 61 -2.91 12.66 -10.24
CA GLY A 61 -1.71 11.83 -10.09
C GLY A 61 -1.19 11.69 -8.65
N VAL A 62 -1.71 12.44 -7.67
CA VAL A 62 -1.32 12.26 -6.26
C VAL A 62 -1.78 10.91 -5.71
N ILE A 63 -2.96 10.45 -6.13
CA ILE A 63 -3.55 9.17 -5.73
C ILE A 63 -3.85 8.37 -6.99
N ASN A 64 -3.21 7.21 -7.14
CA ASN A 64 -3.45 6.27 -8.23
C ASN A 64 -3.88 4.94 -7.63
N ILE A 65 -4.91 4.30 -8.18
CA ILE A 65 -5.48 3.05 -7.63
C ILE A 65 -5.54 2.01 -8.74
N LEU A 66 -4.87 0.87 -8.51
CA LEU A 66 -4.71 -0.20 -9.49
C LEU A 66 -5.20 -1.53 -8.90
N PRO A 67 -6.50 -1.86 -9.06
CA PRO A 67 -6.98 -3.22 -8.83
C PRO A 67 -6.22 -4.21 -9.72
N GLY A 68 -5.92 -5.39 -9.19
CA GLY A 68 -5.23 -6.43 -9.94
C GLY A 68 -4.63 -7.51 -9.05
N SER A 69 -3.92 -8.46 -9.66
CA SER A 69 -3.29 -9.56 -8.92
C SER A 69 -2.07 -9.09 -8.13
N GLY A 70 -1.78 -9.80 -7.03
CA GLY A 70 -0.56 -9.54 -6.25
C GLY A 70 0.70 -9.86 -7.05
N GLY A 71 0.71 -10.97 -7.78
CA GLY A 71 1.87 -11.44 -8.56
C GLY A 71 2.22 -10.56 -9.76
N LEU A 72 1.29 -9.73 -10.25
CA LEU A 72 1.56 -8.77 -11.33
C LEU A 72 1.72 -7.35 -10.81
N VAL A 73 0.65 -6.77 -10.26
CA VAL A 73 0.67 -5.36 -9.84
C VAL A 73 1.52 -5.18 -8.60
N GLY A 74 1.35 -6.02 -7.58
CA GLY A 74 2.15 -5.96 -6.36
C GLY A 74 3.65 -6.18 -6.61
N GLN A 75 3.97 -7.12 -7.50
CA GLN A 75 5.35 -7.40 -7.89
C GLN A 75 5.98 -6.20 -8.58
N ARG A 76 5.30 -5.66 -9.61
CA ARG A 76 5.84 -4.51 -10.34
C ARG A 76 6.04 -3.30 -9.44
N LEU A 77 5.13 -3.05 -8.50
CA LEU A 77 5.29 -1.98 -7.50
C LEU A 77 6.51 -2.20 -6.58
N SER A 78 6.81 -3.46 -6.23
CA SER A 78 7.97 -3.79 -5.39
C SER A 78 9.30 -3.61 -6.13
N GLU A 79 9.30 -3.77 -7.44
CA GLU A 79 10.51 -3.71 -8.28
C GLU A 79 10.73 -2.36 -8.96
N HIS A 80 9.72 -1.49 -9.04
CA HIS A 80 9.83 -0.23 -9.77
C HIS A 80 10.97 0.65 -9.23
N PRO A 81 11.85 1.20 -10.10
CA PRO A 81 12.99 2.00 -9.67
C PRO A 81 12.60 3.35 -9.06
N ASP A 82 11.48 3.94 -9.52
CA ASP A 82 11.03 5.26 -9.02
C ASP A 82 10.23 5.21 -7.72
N ILE A 83 9.82 4.03 -7.26
CA ILE A 83 9.15 3.90 -5.96
C ILE A 83 10.20 3.97 -4.86
N ARG A 84 10.02 4.89 -3.92
CA ARG A 84 10.98 5.16 -2.83
C ARG A 84 10.60 4.47 -1.52
N LYS A 85 9.32 4.11 -1.35
CA LYS A 85 8.82 3.35 -0.20
C LYS A 85 7.67 2.42 -0.60
N LEU A 86 7.64 1.22 -0.02
CA LEU A 86 6.51 0.30 -0.12
C LEU A 86 5.95 -0.01 1.27
N GLY A 87 4.65 0.22 1.46
CA GLY A 87 3.89 -0.19 2.64
C GLY A 87 3.02 -1.39 2.33
N PHE A 88 3.31 -2.53 2.95
CA PHE A 88 2.55 -3.78 2.76
C PHE A 88 1.80 -4.15 4.04
N THR A 89 0.58 -4.65 3.86
CA THR A 89 -0.12 -5.43 4.89
C THR A 89 -0.65 -6.70 4.25
N GLY A 90 -0.39 -7.85 4.87
CA GLY A 90 -0.81 -9.15 4.36
C GLY A 90 -0.13 -10.31 5.07
N SER A 91 0.04 -11.44 4.38
CA SER A 91 0.61 -12.64 4.98
C SER A 91 2.13 -12.57 5.08
N THR A 92 2.69 -13.27 6.07
CA THR A 92 4.14 -13.35 6.30
C THR A 92 4.94 -13.85 5.08
N PRO A 93 4.51 -14.90 4.35
CA PRO A 93 5.24 -15.37 3.16
C PRO A 93 5.35 -14.29 2.06
N ILE A 94 4.26 -13.57 1.81
CA ILE A 94 4.24 -12.50 0.81
C ILE A 94 5.05 -11.29 1.27
N GLY A 95 5.01 -10.96 2.57
CA GLY A 95 5.84 -9.90 3.14
C GLY A 95 7.34 -10.14 2.95
N LYS A 96 7.81 -11.38 3.16
CA LYS A 96 9.21 -11.78 2.90
C LYS A 96 9.57 -11.60 1.43
N HIS A 97 8.69 -12.01 0.52
CA HIS A 97 8.89 -11.87 -0.92
C HIS A 97 9.00 -10.38 -1.34
N ILE A 98 8.09 -9.55 -0.85
CA ILE A 98 8.12 -8.09 -1.09
C ILE A 98 9.42 -7.47 -0.58
N MET A 99 9.85 -7.80 0.64
CA MET A 99 11.10 -7.29 1.19
C MET A 99 12.30 -7.67 0.32
N LYS A 100 12.35 -8.91 -0.16
CA LYS A 100 13.39 -9.37 -1.10
C LYS A 100 13.38 -8.56 -2.40
N SER A 101 12.21 -8.39 -3.04
CA SER A 101 12.10 -7.61 -4.28
C SER A 101 12.47 -6.14 -4.09
N CYS A 102 12.10 -5.52 -2.97
CA CYS A 102 12.53 -4.16 -2.62
C CYS A 102 14.05 -4.07 -2.45
N ALA A 103 14.67 -5.08 -1.81
CA ALA A 103 16.11 -5.11 -1.58
C ALA A 103 16.91 -5.28 -2.87
N VAL A 104 16.48 -6.18 -3.76
CA VAL A 104 17.18 -6.46 -5.03
C VAL A 104 17.02 -5.34 -6.06
N SER A 105 15.92 -4.59 -6.03
CA SER A 105 15.64 -3.55 -7.03
C SER A 105 16.43 -2.25 -6.81
N ASN A 106 16.07 -1.48 -5.78
CA ASN A 106 16.66 -0.15 -5.53
C ASN A 106 16.82 0.16 -4.03
N LEU A 107 16.74 -0.86 -3.17
CA LEU A 107 16.79 -0.73 -1.70
C LEU A 107 15.76 0.28 -1.14
N LYS A 108 14.58 0.38 -1.78
CA LYS A 108 13.47 1.22 -1.30
C LYS A 108 13.07 0.87 0.13
N LYS A 109 12.64 1.88 0.90
CA LYS A 109 12.17 1.68 2.28
C LYS A 109 10.96 0.76 2.30
N VAL A 110 10.88 -0.15 3.27
CA VAL A 110 9.75 -1.07 3.41
C VAL A 110 9.15 -0.99 4.81
N SER A 111 7.83 -1.15 4.92
CA SER A 111 7.14 -1.37 6.19
C SER A 111 6.13 -2.49 6.02
N LEU A 112 6.16 -3.47 6.93
CA LEU A 112 5.45 -4.74 6.81
C LEU A 112 4.57 -4.96 8.04
N GLU A 113 3.26 -5.00 7.83
CA GLU A 113 2.31 -5.51 8.82
C GLU A 113 1.90 -6.92 8.41
N LEU A 114 2.34 -7.92 9.16
CA LEU A 114 2.23 -9.34 8.78
C LEU A 114 1.23 -10.07 9.66
N GLY A 115 1.18 -11.41 9.53
CA GLY A 115 0.28 -12.23 10.34
C GLY A 115 0.58 -12.13 11.83
N GLY A 116 -0.45 -12.27 12.64
CA GLY A 116 -0.35 -12.32 14.10
C GLY A 116 -1.08 -13.53 14.67
N LYS A 117 -0.64 -13.97 15.85
CA LYS A 117 -1.35 -14.95 16.67
C LYS A 117 -1.47 -14.39 18.09
N SER A 118 -2.29 -13.34 18.21
CA SER A 118 -2.40 -12.54 19.43
C SER A 118 -3.21 -13.29 20.50
N PRO A 119 -2.64 -13.59 21.69
CA PRO A 119 -3.37 -14.24 22.77
C PRO A 119 -4.26 -13.26 23.55
N LEU A 120 -5.37 -13.75 24.11
CA LEU A 120 -6.20 -13.07 25.10
C LEU A 120 -6.27 -13.98 26.34
N ILE A 121 -5.76 -13.51 27.48
CA ILE A 121 -5.69 -14.27 28.74
C ILE A 121 -6.85 -13.80 29.64
N ILE A 122 -7.71 -14.73 30.06
CA ILE A 122 -8.84 -14.49 30.96
C ILE A 122 -8.63 -15.43 32.16
N PHE A 123 -8.57 -14.86 33.36
CA PHE A 123 -8.44 -15.59 34.63
C PHE A 123 -9.83 -15.87 35.23
#